data_AF-A0A9E0GNB8-F1
#
_entry.id   AF-A0A9E0GNB8-F1
#
_cell.length_a   1.000
_cell.length_b   1.000
_cell.length_c   1.000
_cell.angle_alpha   90.00
_cell.angle_beta   90.00
_cell.angle_gamma   90.00
#
_symmetry.space_group_name_H-M   'P 1'
#
loop_
_entity.id
_entity.type
_entity.pdbx_description
1 polymer ?
#
loop_
_entity_poly.entity_id
_entity_poly.type
_entity_poly.pdbx_seq_one_letter_code
_entity_poly.pdbx_strand_id
1 'polypeptide(L)'
;MEIELGWREWKNGWLIGLGCWLGLLMLIAFYFVGRSVTPIVAGEPIWLTPERWQAARLARLAQAETLKLSADLDALATLLDADMPNPVSAMLLAQAVYAHQRTGTSATATARQAAIVAAEMVARYTAGSADFTSAANALDIAYLRLAPLGSPTAGQSGP
;
A
#
# COMPACT_ATOMS: atom_id res chain seq x y z
N MET A 1 20.86 -21.15 -68.58
CA MET A 1 20.96 -21.64 -67.19
C MET A 1 20.70 -20.44 -66.30
N GLU A 2 19.42 -20.24 -65.96
CA GLU A 2 18.95 -19.07 -65.22
C GLU A 2 19.15 -19.27 -63.72
N ILE A 3 19.59 -18.21 -63.05
CA ILE A 3 19.98 -18.20 -61.64
C ILE A 3 18.71 -18.06 -60.79
N GLU A 4 18.08 -19.18 -60.45
CA GLU A 4 17.01 -19.26 -59.46
C GLU A 4 17.58 -19.28 -58.02
N LEU A 5 18.13 -18.15 -57.55
CA LEU A 5 18.56 -17.99 -56.15
C LEU A 5 17.92 -16.78 -55.42
N GLY A 6 17.22 -15.89 -56.13
CA GLY A 6 16.81 -14.60 -55.57
C GLY A 6 15.60 -14.57 -54.62
N TRP A 7 14.72 -15.59 -54.64
CA TRP A 7 13.42 -15.46 -53.97
C TRP A 7 13.38 -16.04 -52.54
N ARG A 8 14.21 -17.05 -52.25
CA ARG A 8 14.26 -17.70 -50.94
C ARG A 8 15.11 -16.92 -49.93
N GLU A 9 16.18 -16.26 -50.38
CA GLU A 9 17.03 -15.41 -49.53
C GLU A 9 16.30 -14.12 -49.10
N TRP A 10 15.48 -13.51 -49.97
CA TRP A 10 14.71 -12.31 -49.64
C TRP A 10 13.61 -12.57 -48.59
N LYS A 11 12.89 -13.69 -48.72
CA LYS A 11 11.86 -14.10 -47.75
C LYS A 11 12.44 -14.47 -46.39
N ASN A 12 13.61 -15.12 -46.38
CA ASN A 12 14.33 -15.46 -45.15
C ASN A 12 14.93 -14.21 -44.48
N GLY A 13 15.48 -13.27 -45.25
CA GLY A 13 15.97 -11.99 -44.72
C GLY A 13 14.86 -11.17 -44.06
N TRP A 14 13.66 -11.17 -44.64
CA TRP A 14 12.49 -10.50 -44.05
C TRP A 14 12.02 -11.17 -42.75
N LEU A 15 11.98 -12.51 -42.70
CA LEU A 15 11.62 -13.26 -41.49
C LEU A 15 12.66 -13.09 -40.37
N ILE A 16 13.95 -13.08 -40.70
CA ILE A 16 15.05 -12.83 -39.74
C ILE A 16 14.98 -11.39 -39.21
N GLY A 17 14.73 -10.42 -40.10
CA GLY A 17 14.55 -9.02 -39.72
C GLY A 17 13.36 -8.80 -38.79
N LEU A 18 12.23 -9.45 -39.09
CA LEU A 18 11.03 -9.39 -38.25
C LEU A 18 11.27 -10.05 -36.88
N GLY A 19 11.96 -11.19 -36.85
CA GLY A 19 12.34 -11.88 -35.61
C GLY A 19 13.28 -11.04 -34.72
N CYS A 20 14.28 -10.40 -35.32
CA CYS A 20 15.17 -9.48 -34.59
C CYS A 20 14.41 -8.27 -34.03
N TRP A 21 13.46 -7.71 -34.81
CA TRP A 21 12.69 -6.56 -34.39
C TRP A 21 11.74 -6.89 -33.22
N LEU A 22 11.06 -8.04 -33.29
CA LEU A 22 10.24 -8.55 -32.19
C LEU A 22 11.07 -8.85 -30.93
N GLY A 23 12.25 -9.45 -31.10
CA GLY A 23 13.19 -9.67 -29.99
C GLY A 23 13.64 -8.36 -29.34
N LEU A 24 13.95 -7.34 -30.15
CA LEU A 24 14.31 -6.01 -29.65
C LEU A 24 13.17 -5.36 -28.87
N LEU A 25 11.94 -5.41 -29.41
CA LEU A 25 10.76 -4.90 -28.71
C LEU A 25 10.52 -5.61 -27.38
N MET A 26 10.70 -6.93 -27.34
CA MET A 26 10.58 -7.70 -26.12
C MET A 26 11.62 -7.27 -25.08
N LEU A 27 12.88 -7.06 -25.48
CA LEU A 27 13.93 -6.56 -24.59
C LEU A 27 13.65 -5.14 -24.08
N ILE A 28 13.13 -4.26 -24.94
CA ILE A 28 12.70 -2.91 -24.56
C ILE A 28 11.57 -2.99 -23.53
N ALA A 29 10.56 -3.82 -23.76
CA ALA A 29 9.47 -4.04 -22.82
C ALA A 29 9.99 -4.56 -21.46
N PHE A 30 10.90 -5.54 -21.48
CA PHE A 30 11.56 -6.04 -20.26
C PHE A 30 12.38 -4.97 -19.55
N TYR A 31 13.05 -4.07 -20.27
CA TYR A 31 13.77 -2.95 -19.68
C TYR A 31 12.82 -1.98 -18.97
N PHE A 32 11.69 -1.62 -19.60
CA PHE A 32 10.70 -0.73 -18.99
C PHE A 32 10.02 -1.35 -17.77
N VAL A 33 9.69 -2.64 -17.84
CA VAL A 33 9.15 -3.40 -16.68
C VAL A 33 10.21 -3.51 -15.59
N GLY A 34 11.47 -3.76 -15.95
CA GLY A 34 12.58 -3.78 -15.00
C GLY A 34 12.73 -2.44 -14.29
N ARG A 35 12.68 -1.33 -15.04
CA ARG A 35 12.79 0.03 -14.51
C ARG A 35 11.63 0.43 -13.58
N SER A 36 10.41 -0.05 -13.83
CA SER A 36 9.28 0.23 -12.94
C SER A 36 9.31 -0.59 -11.65
N VAL A 37 10.07 -1.70 -11.63
CA VAL A 37 10.14 -2.63 -10.50
C VAL A 37 11.45 -2.48 -9.71
N THR A 38 12.51 -1.90 -10.29
CA THR A 38 13.76 -1.62 -9.58
C THR A 38 13.63 -0.37 -8.70
N PRO A 39 13.76 -0.49 -7.37
CA PRO A 39 13.78 0.67 -6.49
C PRO A 39 15.08 1.45 -6.73
N ILE A 40 14.94 2.71 -7.12
CA ILE A 40 16.05 3.67 -7.20
C ILE A 40 16.08 4.39 -5.85
N VAL A 41 17.12 4.16 -5.05
CA VAL A 41 17.38 4.94 -3.84
C VAL A 41 18.62 5.78 -4.10
N ALA A 42 18.49 7.11 -4.00
CA ALA A 42 19.58 8.07 -4.20
C ALA A 42 20.28 8.02 -5.59
N GLY A 43 19.57 7.63 -6.65
CA GLY A 43 20.08 7.69 -8.02
C GLY A 43 20.93 6.48 -8.46
N GLU A 44 21.17 5.52 -7.58
CA GLU A 44 21.92 4.29 -7.92
C GLU A 44 21.00 3.06 -7.96
N PRO A 45 21.15 2.18 -8.97
CA PRO A 45 20.42 0.93 -9.04
C PRO A 45 20.95 -0.03 -7.96
N ILE A 46 20.12 -0.31 -6.96
CA ILE A 46 20.46 -1.23 -5.89
C ILE A 46 20.14 -2.67 -6.30
N TRP A 47 21.12 -3.57 -6.12
CA TRP A 47 20.87 -5.02 -6.19
C TRP A 47 19.88 -5.44 -5.11
N LEU A 48 18.73 -5.92 -5.55
CA LEU A 48 17.72 -6.51 -4.68
C LEU A 48 18.12 -7.94 -4.34
N THR A 49 18.79 -8.11 -3.20
CA THR A 49 18.93 -9.44 -2.58
C THR A 49 17.55 -9.98 -2.18
N PRO A 50 17.37 -11.31 -2.04
CA PRO A 50 16.10 -11.89 -1.59
C PRO A 50 15.57 -11.27 -0.30
N GLU A 51 16.46 -10.93 0.62
CA GLU A 51 16.15 -10.23 1.88
C GLU A 51 15.58 -8.83 1.63
N ARG A 52 16.18 -8.05 0.72
CA ARG A 52 15.69 -6.71 0.35
C ARG A 52 14.36 -6.77 -0.38
N TRP A 53 14.12 -7.81 -1.17
CA TRP A 53 12.80 -8.09 -1.77
C TRP A 53 11.72 -8.33 -0.71
N GLN A 54 12.04 -9.14 0.30
CA GLN A 54 11.11 -9.40 1.41
C GLN A 54 10.84 -8.13 2.22
N ALA A 55 11.88 -7.33 2.52
CA ALA A 55 11.74 -6.05 3.20
C ALA A 55 10.86 -5.07 2.41
N ALA A 56 11.08 -4.93 1.11
CA ALA A 56 10.27 -4.07 0.25
C ALA A 56 8.80 -4.55 0.16
N ARG A 57 8.57 -5.87 0.13
CA ARG A 57 7.21 -6.43 0.18
C ARG A 57 6.52 -6.11 1.50
N LEU A 58 7.20 -6.30 2.63
CA LEU A 58 6.67 -5.99 3.96
C LEU A 58 6.37 -4.49 4.11
N ALA A 59 7.22 -3.62 3.58
CA ALA A 59 6.98 -2.18 3.55
C ALA A 59 5.72 -1.82 2.76
N ARG A 60 5.51 -2.42 1.57
CA ARG A 60 4.28 -2.21 0.78
C ARG A 60 3.02 -2.71 1.50
N LEU A 61 3.11 -3.85 2.19
CA LEU A 61 2.00 -4.37 3.00
C LEU A 61 1.66 -3.43 4.16
N ALA A 62 2.67 -2.98 4.91
CA ALA A 62 2.48 -2.03 6.00
C ALA A 62 1.90 -0.69 5.52
N GLN A 63 2.32 -0.21 4.33
CA GLN A 63 1.77 1.00 3.72
C GLN A 63 0.30 0.84 3.35
N ALA A 64 -0.08 -0.30 2.74
CA ALA A 64 -1.46 -0.59 2.43
C ALA A 64 -2.34 -0.70 3.69
N GLU A 65 -1.80 -1.27 4.77
CA GLU A 65 -2.47 -1.30 6.08
C GLU A 65 -2.64 0.10 6.68
N THR A 66 -1.62 0.96 6.56
CA THR A 66 -1.65 2.35 7.04
C THR A 66 -2.76 3.15 6.37
N LEU A 67 -2.98 2.96 5.06
CA LEU A 67 -4.07 3.62 4.33
C LEU A 67 -5.46 3.15 4.75
N LYS A 68 -5.61 1.87 5.10
CA LYS A 68 -6.87 1.35 5.64
C LYS A 68 -7.13 1.91 7.04
N LEU A 69 -6.09 1.97 7.87
CA LEU A 69 -6.15 2.58 9.20
C LEU A 69 -6.57 4.05 9.12
N SER A 70 -5.95 4.85 8.25
CA SER A 70 -6.35 6.25 8.09
C SER A 70 -7.83 6.38 7.69
N ALA A 71 -8.28 5.58 6.72
CA ALA A 71 -9.67 5.62 6.28
C ALA A 71 -10.67 5.25 7.40
N ASP A 72 -10.35 4.24 8.23
CA ASP A 72 -11.17 3.86 9.37
C ASP A 72 -11.21 4.98 10.43
N LEU A 73 -10.08 5.64 10.71
CA LEU A 73 -10.03 6.77 11.65
C LEU A 73 -10.79 7.99 11.13
N ASP A 74 -10.68 8.30 9.84
CA ASP A 74 -11.41 9.41 9.22
C ASP A 74 -12.92 9.17 9.26
N ALA A 75 -13.36 7.93 9.07
CA ALA A 75 -14.77 7.56 9.22
C ALA A 75 -15.26 7.74 10.67
N LEU A 76 -14.44 7.38 11.67
CA LEU A 76 -14.76 7.62 13.08
C LEU A 76 -14.80 9.11 13.41
N ALA A 77 -13.87 9.90 12.89
CA ALA A 77 -13.84 11.36 13.04
C ALA A 77 -15.10 11.99 12.47
N THR A 78 -15.47 11.62 11.24
CA THR A 78 -16.68 12.11 10.57
C THR A 78 -17.94 11.78 11.37
N LEU A 79 -18.00 10.60 11.98
CA LEU A 79 -19.12 10.21 12.83
C LEU A 79 -19.15 10.99 14.15
N LEU A 80 -17.98 11.27 14.73
CA LEU A 80 -17.85 12.03 15.98
C LEU A 80 -18.22 13.52 15.80
N ASP A 81 -17.92 14.09 14.63
CA ASP A 81 -18.23 15.47 14.27
C ASP A 81 -19.71 15.70 13.87
N ALA A 82 -20.51 14.64 13.76
CA ALA A 82 -21.92 14.76 13.43
C ALA A 82 -22.73 15.38 14.59
N ASP A 83 -23.64 16.32 14.30
CA ASP A 83 -24.46 17.00 15.31
C ASP A 83 -25.30 16.04 16.19
N MET A 84 -25.72 14.90 15.63
CA MET A 84 -26.49 13.89 16.34
C MET A 84 -26.15 12.48 15.82
N PRO A 85 -25.07 11.87 16.32
CA PRO A 85 -24.58 10.61 15.80
C PRO A 85 -25.48 9.43 16.21
N ASN A 86 -25.83 8.57 15.25
CA ASN A 86 -26.70 7.43 15.49
C ASN A 86 -25.91 6.28 16.17
N PRO A 87 -26.31 5.80 17.37
CA PRO A 87 -25.58 4.79 18.11
C PRO A 87 -25.49 3.43 17.39
N VAL A 88 -26.50 3.08 16.59
CA VAL A 88 -26.47 1.84 15.78
C VAL A 88 -25.39 1.94 14.71
N SER A 89 -25.31 3.09 14.03
CA SER A 89 -24.29 3.31 13.01
C SER A 89 -22.88 3.30 13.59
N ALA A 90 -22.69 3.89 14.79
CA ALA A 90 -21.42 3.89 15.49
C ALA A 90 -20.99 2.47 15.92
N MET A 91 -21.92 1.65 16.41
CA MET A 91 -21.65 0.27 16.78
C MET A 91 -21.26 -0.57 15.55
N LEU A 92 -21.97 -0.41 14.44
CA LEU A 92 -21.64 -1.11 13.18
C LEU A 92 -20.26 -0.69 12.65
N LEU A 93 -19.95 0.60 12.71
CA LEU A 93 -18.62 1.11 12.34
C LEU A 93 -17.55 0.53 13.26
N ALA A 94 -17.78 0.48 14.57
CA ALA A 94 -16.82 -0.10 15.50
C ALA A 94 -16.57 -1.59 15.26
N GLN A 95 -17.61 -2.36 14.94
CA GLN A 95 -17.47 -3.77 14.55
C GLN A 95 -16.70 -3.93 13.23
N ALA A 96 -16.94 -3.04 12.26
CA ALA A 96 -16.21 -3.04 11.00
C ALA A 96 -14.72 -2.73 11.22
N VAL A 97 -14.40 -1.70 11.99
CA VAL A 97 -13.01 -1.36 12.37
C VAL A 97 -12.35 -2.54 13.09
N TYR A 98 -13.03 -3.17 14.05
CA TYR A 98 -12.50 -4.37 14.70
C TYR A 98 -12.21 -5.50 13.68
N ALA A 99 -13.15 -5.78 12.77
CA ALA A 99 -12.98 -6.80 11.75
C ALA A 99 -11.84 -6.50 10.77
N HIS A 100 -11.69 -5.23 10.36
CA HIS A 100 -10.61 -4.76 9.49
C HIS A 100 -9.25 -4.88 10.16
N GLN A 101 -9.17 -4.53 11.46
CA GLN A 101 -7.91 -4.37 12.18
C GLN A 101 -7.51 -5.58 13.04
N ARG A 102 -8.31 -6.66 13.07
CA ARG A 102 -7.98 -7.89 13.82
C ARG A 102 -6.68 -8.56 13.39
N THR A 103 -6.31 -8.42 12.12
CA THR A 103 -5.10 -9.01 11.53
C THR A 103 -4.28 -7.94 10.84
N GLY A 104 -2.96 -8.11 10.83
CA GLY A 104 -2.06 -7.24 10.09
C GLY A 104 -0.61 -7.53 10.45
N THR A 105 0.29 -6.72 9.91
CA THR A 105 1.71 -6.78 10.24
C THR A 105 1.98 -6.40 11.70
N SER A 106 3.16 -6.79 12.19
CA SER A 106 3.65 -6.36 13.50
C SER A 106 3.94 -4.85 13.55
N ALA A 107 4.34 -4.27 12.42
CA ALA A 107 4.65 -2.84 12.31
C ALA A 107 3.44 -1.94 12.60
N THR A 108 2.23 -2.37 12.24
CA THR A 108 1.00 -1.60 12.44
C THR A 108 0.23 -1.96 13.71
N ALA A 109 0.70 -2.94 14.50
CA ALA A 109 -0.07 -3.53 15.59
C ALA A 109 -0.53 -2.51 16.66
N THR A 110 0.33 -1.55 17.01
CA THR A 110 0.00 -0.52 18.01
C THR A 110 -1.02 0.49 17.49
N ALA A 111 -0.92 0.89 16.22
CA ALA A 111 -1.90 1.76 15.56
C ALA A 111 -3.26 1.07 15.41
N ARG A 112 -3.26 -0.22 15.03
CA ARG A 112 -4.47 -1.05 14.96
C ARG A 112 -5.19 -1.15 16.30
N GLN A 113 -4.45 -1.42 17.37
CA GLN A 113 -5.04 -1.47 18.70
C GLN A 113 -5.63 -0.11 19.12
N ALA A 114 -4.93 0.98 18.83
CA ALA A 114 -5.42 2.33 19.14
C ALA A 114 -6.69 2.67 18.34
N ALA A 115 -6.78 2.27 17.06
CA ALA A 115 -7.98 2.45 16.24
C ALA A 115 -9.19 1.66 16.80
N ILE A 116 -8.97 0.43 17.27
CA ILE A 116 -10.03 -0.37 17.93
C ILE A 116 -10.52 0.33 19.21
N VAL A 117 -9.60 0.84 20.04
CA VAL A 117 -9.97 1.57 21.26
C VAL A 117 -10.73 2.87 20.92
N ALA A 118 -10.29 3.61 19.90
CA ALA A 118 -11.01 4.80 19.44
C ALA A 118 -12.43 4.47 18.99
N ALA A 119 -12.60 3.41 18.19
CA ALA A 119 -13.91 2.93 17.76
C ALA A 119 -14.83 2.58 18.93
N GLU A 120 -14.32 1.88 19.95
CA GLU A 120 -15.09 1.56 21.15
C GLU A 120 -15.52 2.81 21.92
N MET A 121 -14.63 3.80 22.06
CA MET A 121 -14.93 5.04 22.79
C MET A 121 -15.94 5.91 22.04
N VAL A 122 -15.84 6.00 20.71
CA VAL A 122 -16.83 6.68 19.87
C VAL A 122 -18.20 5.99 19.99
N ALA A 123 -18.26 4.66 19.92
CA ALA A 123 -19.50 3.93 20.12
C ALA A 123 -20.11 4.18 21.51
N ARG A 124 -19.30 4.18 22.57
CA ARG A 124 -19.75 4.48 23.94
C ARG A 124 -20.29 5.91 24.07
N TYR A 125 -19.64 6.88 23.43
CA TYR A 125 -20.09 8.27 23.41
C TYR A 125 -21.46 8.39 22.74
N THR A 126 -21.65 7.82 21.55
CA THR A 126 -22.95 7.85 20.86
C THR A 126 -24.07 7.13 21.61
N ALA A 127 -23.71 6.10 22.39
CA ALA A 127 -24.65 5.41 23.27
C ALA A 127 -24.94 6.17 24.59
N GLY A 128 -24.29 7.32 24.83
CA GLY A 128 -24.46 8.13 26.04
C GLY A 128 -23.76 7.59 27.29
N SER A 129 -22.84 6.64 27.12
CA SER A 129 -22.09 5.98 28.21
C SER A 129 -20.66 6.50 28.40
N ALA A 130 -20.20 7.40 27.53
CA ALA A 130 -18.94 8.13 27.63
C ALA A 130 -19.15 9.58 27.19
N ASP A 131 -18.23 10.47 27.53
CA ASP A 131 -18.23 11.86 27.11
C ASP A 131 -17.49 12.06 25.78
N PHE A 132 -17.82 13.17 25.11
CA PHE A 132 -17.20 13.54 23.83
C PHE A 132 -15.67 13.63 23.96
N THR A 133 -15.18 14.24 25.03
CA THR A 133 -13.75 14.43 25.28
C THR A 133 -12.99 13.11 25.33
N SER A 134 -13.52 12.06 25.95
CA SER A 134 -12.85 10.76 25.98
C SER A 134 -12.83 10.09 24.61
N ALA A 135 -13.89 10.23 23.81
CA ALA A 135 -13.93 9.73 22.43
C ALA A 135 -12.92 10.47 21.54
N ALA A 136 -12.89 11.81 21.61
CA ALA A 136 -11.94 12.64 20.89
C ALA A 136 -10.47 12.31 21.27
N ASN A 137 -10.18 12.20 22.57
CA ASN A 137 -8.83 11.84 23.03
C ASN A 137 -8.39 10.46 22.54
N ALA A 138 -9.29 9.48 22.51
CA ALA A 138 -8.96 8.15 22.01
C ALA A 138 -8.66 8.18 20.50
N LEU A 139 -9.42 8.97 19.75
CA LEU A 139 -9.19 9.19 18.31
C LEU A 139 -7.85 9.90 18.05
N ASP A 140 -7.52 10.94 18.82
CA ASP A 140 -6.23 11.63 18.74
C ASP A 140 -5.05 10.71 19.03
N ILE A 141 -5.18 9.86 20.06
CA ILE A 141 -4.17 8.82 20.36
C ILE A 141 -4.00 7.89 19.16
N ALA A 142 -5.08 7.49 18.49
CA ALA A 142 -4.99 6.64 17.31
C ALA A 142 -4.26 7.32 16.14
N TYR A 143 -4.55 8.60 15.86
CA TYR A 143 -3.81 9.37 14.85
C TYR A 143 -2.33 9.55 15.22
N LEU A 144 -2.01 9.79 16.49
CA LEU A 144 -0.62 9.88 16.97
C LEU A 144 0.15 8.56 16.75
N ARG A 145 -0.51 7.41 16.88
CA ARG A 145 0.09 6.11 16.59
C ARG A 145 0.22 5.83 15.09
N LEU A 146 -0.63 6.42 14.27
CA LEU A 146 -0.59 6.28 12.82
C LEU A 146 0.44 7.19 12.14
N ALA A 147 0.64 8.41 12.66
CA ALA A 147 1.55 9.42 12.10
C ALA A 147 2.97 8.91 11.74
N PRO A 148 3.68 8.14 12.59
CA PRO A 148 5.01 7.63 12.24
C PRO A 148 5.01 6.62 11.09
N LEU A 149 3.87 6.02 10.76
CA LEU A 149 3.73 5.03 9.68
C LEU A 149 3.45 5.68 8.31
N GLY A 150 2.84 6.88 8.31
CA GLY A 150 2.54 7.64 7.10
C GLY A 150 3.70 8.51 6.59
N SER A 151 4.69 8.76 7.44
CA SER A 151 5.93 9.42 7.02
C SER A 151 6.78 8.40 6.27
N PRO A 152 7.14 8.61 4.98
CA PRO A 152 8.17 7.80 4.37
C PRO A 152 9.42 7.99 5.22
N THR A 153 9.85 6.95 5.91
CA THR A 153 11.15 6.91 6.56
C THR A 153 12.19 7.06 5.47
N ALA A 154 12.57 8.31 5.20
CA ALA A 154 13.76 8.65 4.46
C ALA A 154 14.91 7.88 5.10
N GLY A 155 15.51 6.98 4.32
CA GLY A 155 16.76 6.27 4.58
C GLY A 155 17.13 6.09 6.05
N GLN A 156 16.72 4.98 6.67
CA GLN A 156 17.59 4.39 7.68
C GLN A 156 18.73 3.69 6.94
N SER A 157 19.75 4.51 6.67
CA SER A 157 21.16 4.16 6.57
C SER A 157 21.50 3.05 7.56
N GLY A 158 21.91 1.89 7.03
CA GLY A 158 22.63 0.91 7.83
C GLY A 158 24.02 1.42 8.20
N PRO A 159 24.67 0.84 9.22
CA PRO A 159 26.12 0.77 9.24
C PRO A 159 26.66 0.00 8.04
#